data_AF-A0A0V0QYC2-F1
#
_entry.id   AF-A0A0V0QYC2-F1
#
_cell.length_a   1.000
_cell.length_b   1.000
_cell.length_c   1.000
_cell.angle_alpha   90.00
_cell.angle_beta   90.00
_cell.angle_gamma   90.00
#
_symmetry.space_group_name_H-M   'P 1'
#
loop_
_entity.id
_entity.type
_entity.pdbx_description
1 polymer ?
#
loop_
_entity_poly.entity_id
_entity_poly.type
_entity_poly.pdbx_seq_one_letter_code
_entity_poly.pdbx_strand_id
1 'polypeptide(L)'
;MKKNIYINIGWNYNMLPGDSPVWSDKYGKIKLDKSQFKLPDNVYWDWKSNWQLETSENTDGCGWQYIGVNKVKNYPSFSAYLRRRKWTRTCFKVENIDLQTNCNLENHQRSNKKIN
;
A
#
# COMPACT_ATOMS: atom_id res chain seq x y z
N MET A 1 -4.78 -1.72 7.57
CA MET A 1 -6.26 -1.69 7.64
C MET A 1 -6.73 -2.41 8.89
N LYS A 2 -7.67 -1.85 9.64
CA LYS A 2 -8.18 -2.39 10.92
C LYS A 2 -9.70 -2.58 10.89
N LYS A 3 -10.21 -3.48 11.72
CA LYS A 3 -11.64 -3.67 12.00
C LYS A 3 -11.83 -4.03 13.47
N ASN A 4 -12.84 -3.45 14.11
CA ASN A 4 -13.27 -3.85 15.45
C ASN A 4 -14.42 -4.84 15.38
N ILE A 5 -14.56 -5.67 16.41
CA ILE A 5 -15.73 -6.54 16.54
C ILE A 5 -16.78 -5.87 17.44
N TYR A 6 -18.03 -5.90 17.00
CA TYR A 6 -19.17 -5.45 17.78
C TYR A 6 -20.13 -6.61 18.00
N ILE A 7 -20.64 -6.73 19.23
CA ILE A 7 -21.64 -7.73 19.59
C ILE A 7 -22.86 -7.54 18.65
N ASN A 8 -23.38 -8.64 18.10
CA ASN A 8 -24.47 -8.70 17.13
C ASN A 8 -24.23 -8.14 15.70
N ILE A 9 -23.11 -7.43 15.45
CA ILE A 9 -22.77 -6.91 14.11
C ILE A 9 -21.57 -7.64 13.49
N GLY A 10 -20.65 -8.11 14.33
CA GLY A 10 -19.39 -8.70 13.90
C GLY A 10 -18.33 -7.65 13.54
N TRP A 11 -17.44 -7.99 12.61
CA TRP A 11 -16.28 -7.18 12.27
C TRP A 11 -16.63 -5.96 11.40
N ASN A 12 -16.47 -4.75 11.96
CA ASN A 12 -16.83 -3.49 11.33
C ASN A 12 -15.62 -2.52 11.23
N TYR A 13 -15.73 -1.51 10.37
CA TYR A 13 -14.76 -0.43 10.19
C TYR A 13 -14.96 0.73 11.17
N ASN A 14 -16.08 0.77 11.88
CA ASN A 14 -16.28 1.72 12.96
C ASN A 14 -15.23 1.44 14.04
N MET A 15 -14.45 2.46 14.40
CA MET A 15 -13.42 2.40 15.43
C MET A 15 -14.01 2.99 16.72
N LEU A 16 -13.59 2.49 17.89
CA LEU A 16 -14.01 3.08 19.15
C LEU A 16 -13.28 4.42 19.39
N PRO A 17 -13.83 5.31 20.24
CA PRO A 17 -13.09 6.49 20.67
C PRO A 17 -11.72 6.09 21.27
N GLY A 18 -10.64 6.71 20.78
CA GLY A 18 -9.27 6.41 21.21
C GLY A 18 -8.55 5.33 20.39
N ASP A 19 -9.27 4.58 19.55
CA ASP A 19 -8.64 3.65 18.62
C ASP A 19 -7.93 4.39 17.47
N SER A 20 -6.91 3.75 16.92
CA SER A 20 -6.26 4.24 15.70
C SER A 20 -7.22 4.24 14.50
N PRO A 21 -6.95 5.06 13.47
CA PRO A 21 -7.70 5.04 12.22
C PRO A 21 -7.71 3.66 11.54
N VAL A 22 -8.79 3.38 10.78
CA VAL A 22 -8.98 2.17 9.98
C VAL A 22 -7.79 1.90 9.06
N TRP A 23 -7.40 2.92 8.31
CA TRP A 23 -6.20 2.91 7.49
C TRP A 23 -5.15 3.75 8.19
N SER A 24 -4.07 3.10 8.57
CA SER A 24 -2.99 3.75 9.27
C SER A 24 -1.65 3.21 8.84
N ASP A 25 -0.62 3.97 9.18
CA ASP A 25 0.76 3.50 9.19
C ASP A 25 0.96 2.34 10.20
N LYS A 26 2.20 1.82 10.24
CA LYS A 26 2.59 0.74 11.15
C LYS A 26 2.42 1.10 12.63
N TYR A 27 2.50 2.38 12.97
CA TYR A 27 2.38 2.87 14.35
C TYR A 27 0.95 3.20 14.76
N GLY A 28 0.01 3.26 13.81
CA GLY A 28 -1.39 3.58 14.10
C GLY A 28 -1.67 5.06 14.34
N LYS A 29 -0.73 5.96 13.99
CA LYS A 29 -0.82 7.39 14.32
C LYS A 29 -1.40 8.20 13.16
N ILE A 30 -0.97 7.88 11.94
CA ILE A 30 -1.34 8.66 10.76
C ILE A 30 -2.53 7.99 10.08
N LYS A 31 -3.61 8.73 9.85
CA LYS A 31 -4.69 8.29 8.97
C LYS A 31 -4.23 8.44 7.53
N LEU A 32 -4.06 7.33 6.82
CA LEU A 32 -3.65 7.35 5.42
C LEU A 32 -4.38 6.27 4.65
N ASP A 33 -5.38 6.69 3.88
CA ASP A 33 -6.12 5.77 3.02
C ASP A 33 -5.24 5.33 1.84
N LYS A 34 -5.45 4.10 1.37
CA LYS A 34 -4.68 3.53 0.24
C LYS A 34 -4.71 4.39 -1.02
N SER A 35 -5.82 5.05 -1.30
CA SER A 35 -6.01 5.90 -2.47
C SER A 35 -5.26 7.23 -2.36
N GLN A 36 -4.93 7.64 -1.14
CA GLN A 36 -4.21 8.89 -0.85
C GLN A 36 -2.70 8.69 -0.89
N PHE A 37 -2.22 7.44 -0.86
CA PHE A 37 -0.80 7.15 -0.93
C PHE A 37 -0.25 7.50 -2.33
N LYS A 38 0.69 8.44 -2.39
CA LYS A 38 1.40 8.85 -3.60
C LYS A 38 2.88 8.50 -3.50
N LEU A 39 3.52 8.29 -4.64
CA LEU A 39 4.97 8.18 -4.67
C LEU A 39 5.59 9.54 -4.32
N PRO A 40 6.78 9.56 -3.70
CA PRO A 40 7.47 10.81 -3.36
C PRO A 40 7.74 11.68 -4.59
N ASP A 41 8.12 11.06 -5.71
CA ASP A 41 8.36 11.70 -7.00
C ASP A 41 7.96 10.74 -8.14
N ASN A 42 6.96 11.14 -8.94
CA ASN A 42 6.45 10.33 -10.05
C ASN A 42 7.39 10.34 -11.28
N VAL A 43 8.45 11.16 -11.28
CA VAL A 43 9.46 11.17 -12.35
C VAL A 43 10.45 10.02 -12.18
N TYR A 44 10.84 9.73 -10.94
CA TYR A 44 11.84 8.71 -10.63
C TYR A 44 11.25 7.39 -10.17
N TRP A 45 9.96 7.34 -9.83
CA TRP A 45 9.31 6.14 -9.31
C TRP A 45 8.05 5.86 -10.07
N ASP A 46 7.86 4.58 -10.40
CA ASP A 46 6.60 4.09 -10.92
C ASP A 46 6.13 2.84 -10.17
N TRP A 47 4.82 2.65 -10.14
CA TRP A 47 4.20 1.51 -9.49
C TRP A 47 4.36 0.25 -10.34
N LYS A 48 5.03 -0.75 -9.79
CA LYS A 48 5.16 -2.07 -10.44
C LYS A 48 3.87 -2.87 -10.41
N SER A 49 3.10 -2.73 -9.33
CA SER A 49 1.94 -3.57 -9.06
C SER A 49 0.79 -2.78 -8.45
N ASN A 50 -0.38 -3.38 -8.42
CA ASN A 50 -1.50 -2.90 -7.61
C ASN A 50 -1.27 -3.24 -6.13
N TRP A 51 -2.09 -2.65 -5.26
CA TRP A 51 -2.08 -3.01 -3.83
C TRP A 51 -2.32 -4.50 -3.63
N GLN A 52 -1.42 -5.14 -2.89
CA GLN A 52 -1.46 -6.55 -2.54
C GLN A 52 -1.58 -6.71 -1.02
N LEU A 53 -2.19 -7.82 -0.61
CA LEU A 53 -2.24 -8.23 0.78
C LEU A 53 -0.93 -8.90 1.15
N GLU A 54 -0.35 -8.48 2.27
CA GLU A 54 0.80 -9.18 2.82
C GLU A 54 0.32 -10.30 3.74
N THR A 55 0.65 -11.52 3.37
CA THR A 55 0.44 -12.73 4.16
C THR A 55 1.76 -13.19 4.76
N SER A 56 1.71 -13.68 5.99
CA SER A 56 2.84 -14.23 6.75
C SER A 56 2.34 -15.39 7.61
N GLU A 57 3.25 -16.11 8.27
CA GLU A 57 2.87 -17.14 9.26
C GLU A 57 1.99 -16.59 10.40
N ASN A 58 2.14 -15.30 10.69
CA ASN A 58 1.40 -14.58 11.72
C ASN A 58 0.04 -14.02 11.24
N THR A 59 -0.41 -14.38 10.04
CA THR A 59 -1.71 -13.98 9.50
C THR A 59 -2.54 -15.19 9.10
N ASP A 60 -3.86 -15.03 9.07
CA ASP A 60 -4.72 -16.02 8.43
C ASP A 60 -4.51 -16.06 6.89
N GLY A 61 -5.20 -16.97 6.19
CA GLY A 61 -5.15 -17.07 4.73
C GLY A 61 -5.64 -15.83 3.97
N CYS A 62 -6.26 -14.87 4.67
CA CYS A 62 -6.73 -13.60 4.13
C CYS A 62 -5.85 -12.40 4.56
N GLY A 63 -4.70 -12.64 5.21
CA GLY A 63 -3.75 -11.63 5.67
C GLY A 63 -4.15 -10.93 6.97
N TRP A 64 -5.12 -11.42 7.73
CA TRP A 64 -5.55 -10.84 9.00
C TRP A 64 -4.75 -11.34 10.18
N GLN A 65 -4.44 -10.41 11.07
CA GLN A 65 -3.95 -10.63 12.42
C GLN A 65 -5.03 -10.22 13.41
N TYR A 66 -5.28 -11.05 14.40
CA TYR A 66 -6.30 -10.84 15.43
C TYR A 66 -5.62 -10.38 16.73
N ILE A 67 -5.96 -9.17 17.17
CA ILE A 67 -5.45 -8.53 18.37
C ILE A 67 -6.42 -8.80 19.52
N GLY A 68 -5.95 -9.51 20.53
CA GLY A 68 -6.62 -9.63 21.83
C GLY A 68 -5.82 -8.91 22.92
N VAL A 69 -6.29 -9.02 24.16
CA VAL A 69 -5.78 -8.25 25.32
C VAL A 69 -4.25 -8.37 25.48
N ASN A 70 -3.70 -9.59 25.36
CA ASN A 70 -2.27 -9.84 25.64
C ASN A 70 -1.52 -10.49 24.48
N LYS A 71 -2.21 -10.84 23.38
CA LYS A 71 -1.63 -11.67 22.31
C LYS A 71 -2.17 -11.27 20.94
N VAL A 72 -1.31 -11.44 19.94
CA VAL A 72 -1.68 -11.40 18.52
C VAL A 72 -1.76 -12.83 18.00
N LYS A 73 -2.83 -13.16 17.28
CA LYS A 73 -3.08 -14.49 16.71
C LYS A 73 -3.29 -14.40 15.20
N ASN A 74 -2.99 -15.51 14.52
CA ASN A 74 -3.25 -15.70 13.09
C ASN A 74 -4.60 -16.40 12.81
N TYR A 75 -5.46 -16.53 13.83
CA TYR A 75 -6.81 -17.08 13.71
C TYR A 75 -7.79 -16.30 14.61
N PRO A 76 -9.09 -16.27 14.27
CA PRO A 76 -10.11 -15.60 15.10
C PRO A 76 -10.23 -16.25 16.47
N SER A 77 -10.28 -15.43 17.51
CA SER A 77 -10.37 -15.85 18.91
C SER A 77 -11.45 -15.04 19.60
N PHE A 78 -12.18 -15.63 20.54
CA PHE A 78 -13.24 -14.94 21.28
C PHE A 78 -12.74 -13.68 22.00
N SER A 79 -11.50 -13.71 22.50
CA SER A 79 -10.83 -12.58 23.15
C SER A 79 -10.31 -11.49 22.19
N ALA A 80 -10.47 -11.64 20.88
CA ALA A 80 -9.97 -10.67 19.91
C ALA A 80 -10.99 -9.54 19.73
N TYR A 81 -10.57 -8.30 20.01
CA TYR A 81 -11.43 -7.13 19.88
C TYR A 81 -11.15 -6.34 18.59
N LEU A 82 -9.95 -6.47 18.04
CA LEU A 82 -9.51 -5.81 16.82
C LEU A 82 -8.83 -6.82 15.90
N ARG A 83 -9.00 -6.67 14.60
CA ARG A 83 -8.16 -7.34 13.59
C ARG A 83 -7.51 -6.32 12.67
N ARG A 84 -6.29 -6.61 12.24
CA ARG A 84 -5.53 -5.75 11.31
C ARG A 84 -4.91 -6.57 10.19
N ARG A 85 -4.74 -5.95 9.03
CA ARG A 85 -3.99 -6.52 7.90
C ARG A 85 -3.11 -5.49 7.24
N LYS A 86 -1.97 -5.94 6.73
CA LYS A 86 -0.98 -5.12 6.04
C LYS A 86 -1.21 -5.19 4.53
N TRP A 87 -1.12 -4.04 3.90
CA TRP A 87 -1.21 -3.90 2.46
C TRP A 87 0.09 -3.30 1.97
N THR A 88 0.60 -3.84 0.88
CA THR A 88 1.85 -3.43 0.26
C THR A 88 1.62 -3.15 -1.21
N ARG A 89 2.47 -2.31 -1.77
CA ARG A 89 2.52 -2.02 -3.19
C ARG A 89 3.97 -1.77 -3.54
N THR A 90 4.45 -2.41 -4.58
CA THR A 90 5.87 -2.31 -4.97
C THR A 90 6.02 -1.24 -6.03
N CYS A 91 7.04 -0.41 -5.89
CA CYS A 91 7.50 0.53 -6.91
C CYS A 91 8.91 0.18 -7.33
N PHE A 92 9.30 0.65 -8.50
CA PHE A 92 10.68 0.57 -9.00
C PHE A 92 11.14 1.97 -9.37
N LYS A 93 12.46 2.17 -9.33
CA LYS A 93 13.06 3.41 -9.78
C LYS A 93 13.10 3.38 -11.31
N VAL A 94 12.53 4.39 -11.96
CA VAL A 94 12.61 4.57 -13.41
C VAL A 94 14.04 5.00 -13.74
N GLU A 95 14.76 4.17 -14.49
CA GLU A 95 16.06 4.53 -15.03
C GLU A 95 15.82 5.38 -16.28
N ASN A 96 16.41 6.58 -16.33
CA ASN A 96 16.26 7.53 -17.44
C ASN A 96 16.98 7.02 -18.70
N ILE A 97 16.45 6.00 -19.35
CA ILE A 97 16.94 5.51 -20.65
C ILE A 97 16.14 6.16 -21.80
N ASP A 98 14.88 6.51 -21.56
CA ASP A 98 13.96 6.95 -22.63
C ASP A 98 14.01 8.46 -22.96
N LEU A 99 14.74 9.27 -22.18
CA LEU A 99 14.97 10.69 -22.53
C LEU A 99 16.17 10.89 -23.46
N GLN A 100 17.09 9.93 -23.57
CA GLN A 100 18.23 10.04 -24.49
C GLN A 100 17.89 9.53 -25.90
N THR A 101 17.03 8.52 -26.04
CA THR A 101 16.62 7.98 -27.35
C THR A 101 15.84 8.98 -28.19
N ASN A 102 14.95 9.78 -27.58
CA ASN A 102 14.17 10.78 -28.32
C ASN A 102 14.99 12.02 -28.74
N CYS A 103 15.95 12.45 -27.91
CA CYS A 103 16.82 13.59 -28.25
C CYS A 103 17.80 13.25 -29.39
N ASN A 104 18.21 11.98 -29.51
CA ASN A 104 19.10 11.53 -30.57
C ASN A 104 18.38 11.33 -31.92
N LEU A 105 17.09 10.97 -31.91
CA LEU A 105 16.29 10.80 -33.14
C LEU A 105 15.93 12.14 -33.80
N GLU A 106 15.59 13.17 -33.02
CA GLU A 106 15.28 14.51 -33.56
C GLU A 106 16.52 15.20 -34.16
N ASN A 107 17.70 14.99 -33.57
CA ASN A 107 18.95 15.53 -34.07
C ASN A 107 19.39 14.88 -35.40
N HIS A 108 19.11 13.59 -35.60
CA HIS A 108 19.43 12.91 -36.85
C HIS A 108 18.47 13.30 -38.00
N GLN A 109 17.20 13.58 -37.70
CA GLN A 109 16.25 14.08 -38.71
C GLN A 109 16.51 15.54 -39.13
N ARG A 110 17.08 16.37 -38.24
CA ARG A 110 17.48 17.76 -38.58
C ARG A 110 18.76 17.84 -39.42
N SER A 111 19.70 16.90 -39.31
CA SER A 111 20.91 16.91 -40.15
C SER A 111 20.62 16.52 -41.60
N ASN A 112 19.62 15.65 -41.83
CA ASN A 112 19.28 15.14 -43.17
C ASN A 112 18.33 16.04 -43.96
N LYS A 113 17.83 17.14 -43.37
CA LYS A 113 16.89 18.07 -44.00
C LYS A 113 17.52 19.38 -44.49
N LYS A 114 18.86 19.51 -44.42
CA LYS A 114 19.62 20.70 -44.83
C LYS A 114 20.41 20.53 -46.14
N ILE A 115 20.17 19.46 -46.89
CA ILE A 115 20.76 19.25 -48.22
C ILE A 115 19.60 19.02 -49.19
N ASN A 116 19.09 20.10 -49.75
CA ASN A 116 18.40 20.22 -51.05
C ASN A 116 18.10 21.70 -51.30
#